data_AF-L8P4D4-F1
#
_entry.id   AF-L8P4D4-F1
#
_cell.length_a   1.000
_cell.length_b   1.000
_cell.length_c   1.000
_cell.angle_alpha   90.00
_cell.angle_beta   90.00
_cell.angle_gamma   90.00
#
_symmetry.space_group_name_H-M   'P 1'
#
loop_
_entity.id
_entity.type
_entity.pdbx_description
1 polymer ?
#
loop_
_entity_poly.entity_id
_entity_poly.type
_entity_poly.pdbx_seq_one_letter_code
_entity_poly.pdbx_strand_id
1 'polypeptide(L)' 'MGAQMLVENNVFRDTKTAVTTNRGSDVDGYANLRGNDLGGAATEISRVGTFTAPPYGYTAESASTVVTSVTSGAGAGKI' A
#
# COMPACT_ATOMS: atom_id res chain seq x y z
N MET A 1 -3.74 -14.87 10.75
CA MET A 1 -3.34 -15.38 9.44
C MET A 1 -1.93 -14.96 8.97
N GLY A 2 -1.14 -14.15 9.67
CA GLY A 2 0.32 -14.03 9.43
C GLY A 2 0.76 -13.49 8.05
N ALA A 3 -0.16 -12.97 7.24
CA ALA A 3 0.11 -12.46 5.90
C ALA A 3 1.07 -11.26 5.95
N GLN A 4 1.91 -11.10 4.93
CA GLN A 4 2.84 -9.98 4.82
C GLN A 4 2.53 -9.16 3.57
N MET A 5 2.59 -7.83 3.69
CA MET A 5 2.35 -6.90 2.57
C MET A 5 3.42 -5.81 2.53
N LEU A 6 3.95 -5.54 1.34
CA LEU A 6 4.68 -4.32 1.03
C LEU A 6 3.68 -3.34 0.40
N VAL A 7 3.38 -2.24 1.09
CA VAL A 7 2.56 -1.14 0.59
C VAL A 7 3.53 -0.08 0.11
N GLU A 8 3.73 0.03 -1.20
CA GLU A 8 4.74 0.91 -1.80
C GLU A 8 4.17 1.93 -2.77
N ASN A 9 4.58 3.19 -2.62
CA ASN A 9 4.30 4.32 -3.51
C ASN A 9 2.81 4.51 -3.84
N ASN A 10 1.92 4.14 -2.93
CA ASN A 10 0.49 4.32 -3.09
C ASN A 10 0.04 5.69 -2.62
N VAL A 11 -1.15 6.09 -3.06
CA VAL A 11 -1.77 7.35 -2.72
C VAL A 11 -3.12 7.09 -2.06
N PHE A 12 -3.29 7.57 -0.83
CA PHE A 12 -4.53 7.49 -0.08
C PHE A 12 -5.13 8.89 0.02
N ARG A 13 -6.43 9.00 -0.27
CA ARG A 13 -7.21 10.25 -0.20
C ARG A 13 -8.53 9.95 0.50
N ASP A 14 -8.96 10.87 1.35
CA ASP A 14 -10.21 10.76 2.12
C ASP A 14 -10.40 9.41 2.81
N THR A 15 -9.29 8.81 3.24
CA THR A 15 -9.23 7.47 3.84
C THR A 15 -9.04 7.61 5.34
N LYS A 16 -9.90 6.98 6.14
CA LYS A 16 -9.81 7.05 7.61
C LYS A 16 -8.62 6.25 8.16
N THR A 17 -8.52 4.99 7.74
CA THR A 17 -7.43 4.07 8.11
C THR A 17 -6.92 3.42 6.83
N ALA A 18 -5.68 3.71 6.43
CA ALA A 18 -5.10 3.23 5.18
C ALA A 18 -4.62 1.77 5.27
N VAL A 19 -4.06 1.38 6.41
CA VAL A 19 -3.52 0.03 6.63
C VAL A 19 -3.86 -0.43 8.04
N THR A 20 -4.42 -1.64 8.17
CA THR A 20 -4.71 -2.28 9.46
C THR A 20 -4.28 -3.75 9.39
N THR A 21 -3.65 -4.28 10.43
CA THR A 21 -3.18 -5.68 10.45
C THR A 21 -3.86 -6.57 11.51
N ASN A 22 -4.73 -6.00 12.35
CA ASN A 22 -5.12 -6.59 13.64
C ASN A 22 -6.62 -6.52 13.99
N ARG A 23 -7.54 -6.55 13.00
CA ARG A 23 -8.97 -6.34 13.28
C ARG A 23 -9.79 -7.57 13.66
N GLY A 24 -9.55 -8.73 13.05
CA GLY A 24 -10.51 -9.83 13.13
C GLY A 24 -9.95 -11.24 13.05
N SER A 25 -8.62 -11.41 13.05
CA SER A 25 -7.99 -12.73 13.09
C SER A 25 -7.21 -12.87 14.40
N ASP A 26 -7.19 -14.07 14.97
CA ASP A 26 -6.40 -14.39 16.17
C ASP A 26 -4.88 -14.20 15.98
N VAL A 27 -4.43 -14.10 14.73
CA VAL A 27 -3.03 -13.85 14.39
C VAL A 27 -2.96 -12.67 13.43
N ASP A 28 -2.33 -11.59 13.86
CA ASP A 28 -2.15 -10.40 13.04
C ASP A 28 -1.33 -10.65 11.77
N GLY A 29 -1.53 -9.79 10.79
CA GLY A 29 -0.65 -9.66 9.62
C GLY A 29 0.54 -8.75 9.90
N TYR A 30 1.32 -8.51 8.85
CA TYR A 30 2.45 -7.61 8.82
C TYR A 30 2.35 -6.66 7.63
N ALA A 31 2.77 -5.42 7.80
CA ALA A 31 2.83 -4.46 6.71
C ALA A 31 4.11 -3.63 6.75
N ASN A 32 4.74 -3.48 5.59
CA ASN A 32 5.89 -2.61 5.36
C ASN A 32 5.43 -1.46 4.49
N LEU A 33 5.55 -0.22 4.98
CA LEU A 33 5.18 0.98 4.22
C LEU A 33 6.43 1.63 3.62
N ARG A 34 6.42 1.93 2.31
CA ARG A 34 7.52 2.63 1.63
C ARG A 34 6.98 3.66 0.65
N GLY A 35 7.41 4.93 0.77
CA GLY A 35 7.14 5.97 -0.22
C GLY A 35 5.66 6.31 -0.50
N ASN A 36 4.73 5.86 0.35
CA ASN A 36 3.30 6.17 0.19
C ASN A 36 2.99 7.61 0.60
N ASP A 37 2.03 8.21 -0.08
CA ASP A 37 1.32 9.39 0.39
C ASP A 37 0.03 8.94 1.09
N LEU A 38 0.05 8.94 2.42
CA LEU A 38 -1.07 8.47 3.24
C LEU A 38 -2.21 9.50 3.36
N GLY A 39 -2.05 10.74 2.87
CA GLY A 39 -3.12 11.75 2.91
C GLY A 39 -3.66 12.05 4.32
N GLY A 40 -2.87 11.85 5.36
CA GLY A 40 -3.28 12.00 6.76
C GLY A 40 -4.07 10.82 7.35
N ALA A 41 -4.26 9.73 6.60
CA ALA A 41 -4.93 8.52 7.07
C ALA A 41 -4.16 7.86 8.22
N ALA A 42 -4.89 7.25 9.16
CA ALA A 42 -4.29 6.45 10.22
C ALA A 42 -3.70 5.13 9.68
N THR A 43 -2.71 4.59 10.40
CA THR A 43 -2.19 3.25 10.18
C THR A 43 -2.21 2.47 11.49
N GLU A 44 -2.81 1.29 11.46
CA GLU A 44 -2.98 0.36 12.59
C GLU A 44 -2.15 -0.90 12.32
N ILE A 45 -0.82 -0.74 12.24
CA ILE A 45 0.12 -1.82 11.94
C ILE A 45 0.72 -2.32 13.25
N SER A 46 0.34 -3.52 13.66
CA SER A 46 0.85 -4.13 14.89
C SER A 46 2.26 -4.71 14.73
N ARG A 47 2.64 -5.10 13.51
CA ARG A 47 3.92 -5.75 13.22
C ARG A 47 4.45 -5.38 11.83
N VAL A 48 5.77 -5.17 11.75
CA VAL A 48 6.51 -4.97 10.49
C VAL A 48 7.08 -6.31 10.04
N GLY A 49 7.00 -6.61 8.75
CA GLY A 49 7.37 -7.91 8.18
C GLY A 49 8.75 -7.91 7.53
N THR A 50 9.17 -9.06 7.01
CA THR A 50 10.42 -9.21 6.25
C THR A 50 10.24 -9.09 4.74
N PHE A 51 9.00 -9.06 4.26
CA PHE A 51 8.69 -8.86 2.84
C PHE A 51 8.93 -7.39 2.42
N THR A 52 10.15 -7.06 2.01
CA THR A 52 10.56 -5.70 1.60
C THR A 52 10.79 -5.55 0.10
N ALA A 53 10.81 -6.66 -0.63
CA ALA A 53 10.89 -6.71 -2.08
C ALA A 53 10.24 -8.01 -2.60
N PRO A 54 9.49 -7.95 -3.70
CA PRO A 54 8.99 -9.13 -4.38
C PRO A 54 10.11 -9.87 -5.15
N PRO A 55 9.93 -11.17 -5.45
CA PRO A 55 10.89 -11.97 -6.22
C PRO A 55 10.80 -11.72 -7.74
N TYR A 56 10.49 -10.48 -8.16
CA TYR A 56 10.41 -10.05 -9.55
C TYR A 56 10.85 -8.60 -9.69
N GLY A 57 11.44 -8.26 -10.84
CA GLY A 57 11.84 -6.88 -11.15
C GLY A 57 10.64 -6.01 -11.51
N TYR A 58 10.60 -4.79 -11.00
CA TYR A 58 9.63 -3.76 -11.36
C TYR A 58 10.23 -2.38 -11.12
N THR A 59 9.64 -1.37 -11.76
CA THR A 59 9.88 0.03 -11.45
C THR A 59 8.57 0.62 -10.93
N ALA A 60 8.58 1.13 -9.71
CA ALA A 60 7.45 1.90 -9.17
C ALA A 60 7.72 3.39 -9.38
N GLU A 61 6.77 4.08 -9.99
CA GLU A 61 6.78 5.55 -9.99
C GLU A 61 6.57 6.11 -8.57
N SER A 62 6.91 7.37 -8.37
CA SER A 62 6.71 8.04 -7.08
C SER A 62 5.23 8.24 -6.75
N ALA A 63 4.84 8.21 -5.47
CA ALA A 63 3.46 8.52 -5.08
C ALA A 63 2.97 9.91 -5.57
N SER A 64 3.87 10.87 -5.78
CA SER A 64 3.53 12.19 -6.33
C SER A 64 3.03 12.17 -7.77
N THR A 65 3.32 11.13 -8.56
CA THR A 65 2.90 11.01 -9.97
C THR A 65 1.76 10.01 -10.18
N VAL A 66 1.57 9.06 -9.24
CA VAL A 66 0.58 7.99 -9.35
C VAL A 66 -0.83 8.50 -9.63
N VAL A 67 -1.30 9.57 -8.97
CA VAL A 67 -2.66 10.09 -9.22
C VAL A 67 -2.84 10.48 -10.68
N THR A 68 -1.86 11.18 -11.26
CA THR A 68 -1.89 11.62 -12.66
C THR A 68 -1.84 10.42 -13.61
N SER A 69 -0.92 9.48 -13.37
CA SER A 69 -0.77 8.27 -14.19
C SER A 69 -2.02 7.40 -14.15
N VAL A 70 -2.57 7.12 -12.97
CA VAL A 70 -3.78 6.29 -12.80
C VAL A 70 -5.00 6.97 -13.41
N THR A 71 -5.22 8.26 -13.17
CA THR A 71 -6.39 8.98 -13.71
C THR A 71 -6.38 9.03 -15.24
N SER A 72 -5.20 9.10 -15.84
CA SER A 72 -5.05 9.16 -17.31
C SER A 72 -4.99 7.79 -17.98
N GLY A 73 -4.50 6.76 -17.29
CA GLY A 73 -4.13 5.47 -17.86
C GLY A 73 -4.91 4.25 -17.37
N ALA A 74 -5.67 4.34 -16.26
CA ALA A 74 -6.46 3.21 -15.77
C ALA A 74 -7.90 3.22 -16.32
N GLY A 75 -8.50 2.03 -16.44
CA GLY A 75 -9.89 1.84 -16.82
C GLY A 75 -10.09 1.34 -18.25
N ALA A 76 -11.35 1.18 -18.65
CA ALA A 76 -11.70 0.63 -19.96
C ALA A 76 -11.25 1.55 -21.11
N GLY A 77 -10.78 0.95 -22.21
CA GLY A 77 -10.28 1.69 -23.39
C GLY A 77 -8.88 2.27 -23.23
N LYS A 78 -8.20 1.95 -22.12
CA LYS A 78 -6.76 2.13 -21.93
C LYS A 78 -6.04 0.79 -22.14
N ILE A 79 -4.76 0.84 -22.50
CA ILE A 79 -3.93 -0.34 -22.85
C ILE A 79 -2.79 -0.53 -21.87
#